data_AF-A0A954HIR6-F1
#
_entry.id   AF-A0A954HIR6-F1
#
_cell.length_a   1.000
_cell.length_b   1.000
_cell.length_c   1.000
_cell.angle_alpha   90.00
_cell.angle_beta   90.00
_cell.angle_gamma   90.00
#
_symmetry.space_group_name_H-M   'P 1'
#
loop_
_entity.id
_entity.type
_entity.pdbx_description
1 polymer ?
#
loop_
_entity_poly.entity_id
_entity_poly.type
_entity_poly.pdbx_seq_one_letter_code
_entity_poly.pdbx_strand_id
1 'polypeptide(L)'
;MDIDAKRQELNELRRRVQQLEAELAKAEDASSREWPPKGFYASYYAMVGGVMGSIGAIVSLLANIIGATAVGKSPLELIRVYLTFPLGARALEFDSQNGSVALAMGACLYIGTGMLIGIPIYLAMSYLCGKDSALPKRLVVGAVLGLATWAVAFYGILSWLQPMLFGGNWVTDSAILPVWVAAGTHV
;
A
#
# COMPACT_ATOMS: atom_id res chain seq x y z
N MET A 1 -8.16 -69.02 20.70
CA MET A 1 -7.42 -68.06 19.85
C MET A 1 -5.95 -68.30 20.12
N ASP A 2 -5.22 -68.72 19.09
CA ASP A 2 -3.84 -69.22 19.22
C ASP A 2 -2.87 -68.11 19.63
N ILE A 3 -1.91 -68.42 20.52
CA ILE A 3 -0.89 -67.48 20.99
C ILE A 3 0.00 -67.03 19.81
N ASP A 4 0.23 -67.93 18.85
CA ASP A 4 1.03 -67.64 17.68
C ASP A 4 0.34 -66.67 16.72
N ALA A 5 -0.99 -66.75 16.59
CA ALA A 5 -1.77 -65.78 15.83
C ALA A 5 -1.66 -64.37 16.43
N LYS A 6 -1.71 -64.23 17.77
CA LYS A 6 -1.52 -62.94 18.45
C LYS A 6 -0.10 -62.40 18.29
N ARG A 7 0.91 -63.26 18.24
CA ARG A 7 2.31 -62.85 18.00
C ARG A 7 2.51 -62.34 16.58
N GLN A 8 1.88 -62.98 15.59
CA GLN A 8 1.91 -62.53 14.20
C GLN A 8 1.23 -61.17 14.03
N GLU A 9 0.03 -61.01 14.60
CA GLU A 9 -0.72 -59.75 14.60
C GLU A 9 0.08 -58.61 15.26
N LEU A 10 0.72 -58.88 16.40
CA LEU A 10 1.59 -57.92 17.08
C LEU A 10 2.77 -57.47 16.19
N ASN A 11 3.40 -58.41 15.48
CA ASN A 11 4.51 -58.10 14.59
C ASN A 11 4.07 -57.28 13.38
N GLU A 12 2.89 -57.56 12.83
CA GLU A 12 2.32 -56.79 11.74
C GLU A 12 1.97 -55.37 12.18
N LEU A 13 1.37 -55.21 13.36
CA LEU A 13 1.07 -53.90 13.94
C LEU A 13 2.35 -53.10 14.19
N ARG A 14 3.40 -53.71 14.74
CA ARG A 14 4.71 -53.05 14.92
C ARG A 14 5.30 -52.57 13.60
N ARG A 15 5.24 -53.39 12.56
CA ARG A 15 5.71 -53.02 11.22
C ARG A 15 4.93 -51.82 10.68
N ARG A 16 3.61 -51.81 10.90
CA ARG A 16 2.73 -50.72 10.45
C ARG A 16 2.95 -49.43 11.22
N VAL A 17 3.21 -49.51 12.53
CA VAL A 17 3.60 -48.35 13.35
C VAL A 17 4.92 -47.77 12.84
N GLN A 18 5.95 -48.60 12.64
CA GLN A 18 7.24 -48.13 12.11
C GLN A 18 7.11 -47.49 10.73
N GLN A 19 6.25 -48.04 9.87
CA GLN A 19 5.99 -47.44 8.56
C GLN A 19 5.31 -46.07 8.68
N LEU A 20 4.29 -45.94 9.54
CA LEU A 20 3.59 -44.69 9.77
C LEU A 20 4.49 -43.63 10.42
N GLU A 21 5.36 -44.02 11.37
CA GLU A 21 6.36 -43.14 11.96
C GLU A 21 7.36 -42.63 10.91
N ALA A 22 7.80 -43.49 9.99
CA ALA A 22 8.70 -43.09 8.91
C ALA A 22 8.02 -42.18 7.87
N GLU A 23 6.73 -42.41 7.58
CA GLU A 23 5.93 -41.55 6.71
C GLU A 23 5.67 -40.18 7.35
N LEU A 24 5.37 -40.14 8.67
CA LEU A 24 5.22 -38.90 9.42
C LEU A 24 6.52 -38.11 9.49
N ALA A 25 7.66 -38.75 9.79
CA ALA A 25 8.96 -38.07 9.79
C ALA A 25 9.30 -37.47 8.41
N LYS A 26 9.01 -38.19 7.33
CA LYS A 26 9.17 -37.66 5.96
C LYS A 26 8.19 -36.53 5.63
N ALA A 27 6.96 -36.61 6.12
CA ALA A 27 5.96 -35.57 5.92
C ALA A 27 6.26 -34.31 6.76
N GLU A 28 6.81 -34.47 7.96
CA GLU A 28 7.33 -33.39 8.80
C GLU A 28 8.56 -32.74 8.17
N ASP A 29 9.49 -33.53 7.61
CA ASP A 29 10.63 -33.00 6.86
C ASP A 29 10.24 -32.35 5.52
N ALA A 30 9.19 -32.82 4.85
CA ALA A 30 8.67 -32.20 3.64
C ALA A 30 7.82 -30.95 3.93
N SER A 31 7.18 -30.89 5.10
CA SER A 31 6.43 -29.73 5.59
C SER A 31 7.30 -28.72 6.36
N SER A 32 8.52 -29.11 6.75
CA SER A 32 9.59 -28.22 7.21
C SER A 32 10.26 -27.47 6.05
N ARG A 33 9.46 -27.08 5.04
CA ARG A 33 9.74 -25.86 4.28
C ARG A 33 9.83 -24.73 5.29
N GLU A 34 11.05 -24.47 5.74
CA GLU A 34 11.41 -23.58 6.84
C GLU A 34 10.51 -22.35 6.87
N TRP A 35 9.54 -22.37 7.78
CA TRP A 35 8.70 -21.22 8.09
C TRP A 35 9.24 -20.57 9.37
N PRO A 36 9.51 -19.26 9.37
CA PRO A 36 9.40 -18.36 8.23
C PRO A 36 10.53 -18.57 7.21
N PRO A 37 10.29 -18.29 5.91
CA PRO A 37 11.31 -18.40 4.87
C PRO A 37 12.58 -17.65 5.28
N LYS A 38 13.73 -18.32 5.18
CA LYS A 38 15.05 -17.71 5.42
C LYS A 38 15.37 -16.75 4.28
N GLY A 39 14.76 -15.56 4.26
CA GLY A 39 14.96 -14.57 3.21
C GLY A 39 13.97 -13.40 3.23
N PHE A 40 14.09 -12.53 2.23
CA PHE A 40 13.24 -11.36 2.07
C PHE A 40 11.82 -11.75 1.64
N TYR A 41 10.84 -11.61 2.54
CA TYR A 41 9.46 -12.02 2.29
C TYR A 41 8.65 -10.89 1.63
N ALA A 42 8.87 -10.71 0.31
CA ALA A 42 8.35 -9.57 -0.45
C ALA A 42 6.82 -9.37 -0.36
N SER A 43 6.04 -10.45 -0.33
CA SER A 43 4.57 -10.38 -0.21
C SER A 43 4.12 -9.80 1.14
N TYR A 44 4.80 -10.16 2.23
CA TYR A 44 4.55 -9.58 3.56
C TYR A 44 4.91 -8.09 3.58
N TYR A 45 6.09 -7.72 3.08
CA TYR A 45 6.49 -6.31 3.00
C TYR A 45 5.55 -5.50 2.10
N ALA A 46 5.08 -6.07 0.99
CA ALA A 46 4.08 -5.42 0.14
C ALA A 46 2.76 -5.21 0.88
N MET A 47 2.24 -6.22 1.59
CA MET A 47 1.00 -6.06 2.37
C MET A 47 1.14 -4.98 3.46
N VAL A 48 2.22 -5.01 4.24
CA VAL A 48 2.47 -4.00 5.28
C VAL A 48 2.65 -2.62 4.66
N GLY A 49 3.41 -2.52 3.57
CA GLY A 49 3.59 -1.27 2.83
C GLY A 49 2.28 -0.70 2.30
N GLY A 50 1.41 -1.55 1.76
CA GLY A 50 0.08 -1.16 1.32
C GLY A 50 -0.78 -0.63 2.45
N VAL A 51 -0.84 -1.33 3.59
CA VAL A 51 -1.61 -0.88 4.77
C VAL A 51 -1.07 0.44 5.32
N MET A 52 0.24 0.57 5.48
CA MET A 52 0.87 1.81 5.95
C MET A 52 0.65 2.96 4.96
N GLY A 53 0.70 2.67 3.65
CA GLY A 53 0.39 3.62 2.59
C GLY A 53 -1.06 4.11 2.65
N SER A 54 -2.03 3.21 2.88
CA SER A 54 -3.43 3.57 3.08
C SER A 54 -3.62 4.50 4.29
N ILE A 55 -2.97 4.19 5.42
CA ILE A 55 -3.01 5.05 6.62
C ILE A 55 -2.40 6.42 6.31
N GLY A 56 -1.26 6.47 5.64
CA GLY A 56 -0.61 7.71 5.21
C GLY A 56 -1.52 8.55 4.32
N ALA A 57 -2.20 7.93 3.36
CA ALA A 57 -3.15 8.61 2.49
C ALA A 57 -4.38 9.15 3.24
N ILE A 58 -4.90 8.42 4.23
CA ILE A 58 -6.00 8.92 5.08
C ILE A 58 -5.54 10.15 5.86
N VAL A 59 -4.35 10.13 6.45
CA VAL A 59 -3.79 11.26 7.20
C VAL A 59 -3.55 12.47 6.28
N SER A 60 -2.98 12.26 5.09
CA SER A 60 -2.77 13.31 4.09
C SER A 60 -4.11 13.91 3.62
N LEU A 61 -5.12 13.07 3.35
CA LEU A 61 -6.46 13.53 3.00
C LEU A 61 -7.09 14.39 4.11
N LEU A 62 -6.94 13.98 5.38
CA LEU A 62 -7.41 14.77 6.53
C LEU A 62 -6.67 16.11 6.64
N ALA A 63 -5.34 16.11 6.47
CA ALA A 63 -4.55 17.33 6.46
C ALA A 63 -4.99 18.29 5.35
N ASN A 64 -5.30 17.76 4.17
CA ASN A 64 -5.82 18.51 3.03
C ASN A 64 -7.22 19.09 3.29
N ILE A 65 -8.12 18.32 3.91
CA ILE A 65 -9.45 18.81 4.31
C ILE A 65 -9.29 19.97 5.31
N ILE A 66 -8.46 19.80 6.35
CA ILE A 66 -8.21 20.83 7.37
C ILE A 66 -7.58 22.07 6.72
N GLY A 67 -6.56 21.88 5.89
CA GLY A 67 -5.88 22.97 5.16
C GLY A 67 -6.82 23.75 4.26
N ALA A 68 -7.69 23.06 3.50
CA ALA A 68 -8.69 23.72 2.66
C ALA A 68 -9.66 24.57 3.50
N THR A 69 -10.16 24.03 4.63
CA THR A 69 -11.05 24.77 5.52
C THR A 69 -10.37 25.98 6.17
N ALA A 70 -9.09 25.89 6.51
CA ALA A 70 -8.32 26.99 7.09
C ALA A 70 -8.13 28.16 6.10
N VAL A 71 -8.09 27.86 4.80
CA VAL A 71 -7.95 28.86 3.72
C VAL A 71 -9.33 29.30 3.17
N GLY A 72 -10.42 28.81 3.75
CA GLY A 72 -11.79 29.17 3.34
C GLY A 72 -12.25 28.53 2.03
N LYS A 73 -11.54 27.51 1.52
CA LYS A 73 -11.96 26.74 0.33
C LYS A 73 -12.73 25.49 0.74
N SER A 74 -13.66 25.06 -0.12
CA SER A 74 -14.40 23.82 0.09
C SER A 74 -13.49 22.61 -0.17
N PRO A 75 -13.38 21.64 0.74
CA PRO A 75 -12.62 20.40 0.51
C PRO A 75 -13.10 19.62 -0.73
N LEU A 76 -14.37 19.82 -1.11
CA LEU A 76 -14.96 19.20 -2.28
C LEU A 76 -14.33 19.72 -3.59
N GLU A 77 -13.88 20.97 -3.64
CA GLU A 77 -13.17 21.51 -4.81
C GLU A 77 -11.83 20.82 -5.01
N LEU A 78 -11.08 20.59 -3.92
CA LEU A 78 -9.79 19.92 -3.98
C LEU A 78 -9.94 18.47 -4.49
N ILE A 79 -10.97 17.78 -4.02
CA ILE A 79 -11.26 16.40 -4.45
C ILE A 79 -11.73 16.36 -5.91
N ARG A 80 -12.51 17.34 -6.38
CA ARG A 80 -12.90 17.45 -7.80
C ARG A 80 -11.68 17.68 -8.69
N VAL A 81 -10.75 18.54 -8.26
CA VAL A 81 -9.47 18.75 -8.96
C VAL A 81 -8.67 17.44 -9.00
N TYR A 82 -8.59 16.68 -7.92
CA TYR A 82 -7.92 15.38 -7.91
C TYR A 82 -8.60 14.36 -8.86
N LEU A 83 -9.93 14.35 -8.92
CA LEU A 83 -10.72 13.51 -9.83
C LEU A 83 -10.56 13.89 -11.31
N THR A 84 -10.00 15.05 -11.65
CA THR A 84 -9.67 15.36 -13.05
C THR A 84 -8.60 14.41 -13.60
N PHE A 85 -7.80 13.76 -12.75
CA PHE A 85 -6.81 12.79 -13.19
C PHE A 85 -7.44 11.57 -13.88
N PRO A 86 -8.41 10.83 -13.30
CA PRO A 86 -9.09 9.74 -14.00
C PRO A 86 -10.23 10.18 -14.94
N LEU A 87 -10.91 11.31 -14.66
CA LEU A 87 -12.16 11.68 -15.33
C LEU A 87 -12.07 12.93 -16.23
N GLY A 88 -10.91 13.59 -16.27
CA GLY A 88 -10.71 14.83 -17.03
C GLY A 88 -11.63 15.97 -16.58
N ALA A 89 -12.00 16.84 -17.52
CA ALA A 89 -12.85 18.01 -17.25
C ALA A 89 -14.24 17.66 -16.67
N ARG A 90 -14.74 16.44 -16.89
CA ARG A 90 -16.03 15.98 -16.35
C ARG A 90 -16.05 15.92 -14.82
N ALA A 91 -14.89 15.85 -14.17
CA ALA A 91 -14.80 15.92 -12.72
C ALA A 91 -15.23 17.29 -12.15
N LEU A 92 -15.13 18.36 -12.95
CA LEU A 92 -15.53 19.71 -12.56
C LEU A 92 -17.05 19.93 -12.70
N GLU A 93 -17.73 19.10 -13.49
CA GLU A 93 -19.18 19.16 -13.74
C GLU A 93 -20.00 18.50 -12.63
N PHE A 94 -19.37 17.79 -11.69
CA PHE A 94 -20.08 17.21 -10.55
C PHE A 94 -20.69 18.30 -9.67
N ASP A 95 -21.98 18.58 -9.82
CA ASP A 95 -22.72 19.53 -9.00
C ASP A 95 -22.86 19.06 -7.53
N SER A 96 -23.27 19.96 -6.64
CA SER A 96 -23.59 19.73 -5.22
C SER A 96 -24.49 18.53 -4.96
N GLN A 97 -25.42 18.19 -5.87
CA GLN A 97 -26.28 16.99 -5.76
C GLN A 97 -25.51 15.67 -5.90
N ASN A 98 -24.41 15.63 -6.67
CA ASN A 98 -23.55 14.45 -6.85
C ASN A 98 -22.28 14.50 -5.99
N GLY A 99 -22.18 15.47 -5.08
CA GLY A 99 -20.98 15.73 -4.28
C GLY A 99 -20.54 14.54 -3.43
N SER A 100 -21.47 13.74 -2.91
CA SER A 100 -21.16 12.54 -2.11
C SER A 100 -20.49 11.43 -2.93
N VAL A 101 -20.90 11.25 -4.18
CA VAL A 101 -20.32 10.26 -5.10
C VAL A 101 -18.90 10.68 -5.50
N ALA A 102 -18.72 11.96 -5.85
CA ALA A 102 -17.40 12.52 -6.13
C ALA A 102 -16.48 12.39 -4.90
N LEU A 103 -16.98 12.66 -3.70
CA LEU A 103 -16.21 12.50 -2.46
C LEU A 103 -15.78 11.04 -2.26
N ALA A 104 -16.70 10.08 -2.40
CA ALA A 104 -16.41 8.66 -2.23
C ALA A 104 -15.41 8.14 -3.27
N MET A 105 -15.59 8.49 -4.54
CA MET A 105 -14.66 8.12 -5.61
C MET A 105 -13.27 8.72 -5.39
N GLY A 106 -13.21 10.01 -5.02
CA GLY A 106 -11.96 10.69 -4.73
C GLY A 106 -11.23 10.08 -3.54
N ALA A 107 -11.95 9.78 -2.45
CA ALA A 107 -11.38 9.14 -1.26
C ALA A 107 -10.85 7.73 -1.58
N CYS A 108 -11.60 6.91 -2.31
CA CYS A 108 -11.14 5.59 -2.74
C CYS A 108 -9.90 5.67 -3.63
N LEU A 109 -9.86 6.61 -4.57
CA LEU A 109 -8.70 6.82 -5.43
C LEU A 109 -7.47 7.27 -4.62
N TYR A 110 -7.67 8.17 -3.65
CA TYR A 110 -6.61 8.68 -2.80
C TYR A 110 -6.00 7.56 -1.95
N ILE A 111 -6.84 6.76 -1.29
CA ILE A 111 -6.42 5.62 -0.46
C ILE A 111 -5.75 4.54 -1.33
N GLY A 112 -6.33 4.22 -2.50
CA GLY A 112 -5.76 3.25 -3.43
C GLY A 112 -4.38 3.66 -3.95
N THR A 113 -4.21 4.94 -4.26
CA THR A 113 -2.91 5.50 -4.66
C THR A 113 -1.90 5.42 -3.51
N GLY A 114 -2.33 5.76 -2.29
CA GLY A 114 -1.53 5.59 -1.08
C GLY A 114 -1.06 4.15 -0.87
N MET A 115 -1.95 3.17 -1.07
CA MET A 115 -1.62 1.75 -0.96
C MET A 115 -0.56 1.35 -2.00
N LEU A 116 -0.76 1.72 -3.27
CA LEU A 116 0.15 1.37 -4.36
C LEU A 116 1.53 1.99 -4.20
N ILE A 117 1.61 3.24 -3.74
CA ILE A 117 2.87 3.95 -3.49
C ILE A 117 3.53 3.47 -2.18
N GLY A 118 2.74 3.10 -1.17
CA GLY A 118 3.24 2.60 0.11
C GLY A 118 4.04 1.30 -0.02
N ILE A 119 3.69 0.44 -0.98
CA ILE A 119 4.40 -0.81 -1.27
C ILE A 119 5.89 -0.56 -1.60
N PRO A 120 6.25 0.16 -2.68
CA PRO A 120 7.65 0.40 -3.02
C PRO A 120 8.39 1.22 -1.97
N ILE A 121 7.73 2.19 -1.30
CA ILE A 121 8.35 2.95 -0.21
C ILE A 121 8.74 2.03 0.94
N TYR A 122 7.84 1.15 1.38
CA TYR A 122 8.11 0.26 2.51
C TYR A 122 9.14 -0.82 2.15
N LEU A 123 9.12 -1.31 0.90
CA LEU A 123 10.17 -2.19 0.38
C LEU A 123 11.54 -1.49 0.37
N ALA A 124 11.61 -0.26 -0.15
CA ALA A 124 12.84 0.53 -0.15
C ALA A 124 13.32 0.82 1.28
N MET A 125 12.42 1.18 2.18
CA MET A 125 12.76 1.45 3.58
C MET A 125 13.28 0.19 4.28
N SER A 126 12.62 -0.96 4.09
CA SER A 126 13.07 -2.23 4.69
C SER A 126 14.43 -2.68 4.14
N TYR A 127 14.67 -2.46 2.84
CA TYR A 127 15.96 -2.74 2.21
C TYR A 127 17.09 -1.81 2.69
N LEU A 128 16.87 -0.49 2.71
CA LEU A 128 17.90 0.52 3.04
C LEU A 128 18.21 0.60 4.54
N CYS A 129 17.21 0.37 5.39
CA CYS A 129 17.35 0.49 6.83
C CYS A 129 17.73 -0.85 7.47
N GLY A 130 17.31 -1.99 6.93
CA GLY A 130 17.54 -3.29 7.56
C GLY A 130 16.88 -3.41 8.95
N LYS A 131 17.05 -4.57 9.59
CA LYS A 131 16.37 -4.91 10.85
C LYS A 131 16.81 -4.05 12.04
N ASP A 132 18.12 -3.76 12.14
CA ASP A 132 18.75 -3.14 13.31
C ASP A 132 19.11 -1.66 13.13
N SER A 133 18.50 -0.99 12.15
CA SER A 133 18.68 0.45 11.97
C SER A 133 18.19 1.26 13.17
N ALA A 134 19.04 2.16 13.64
CA ALA A 134 18.65 3.18 14.60
C ALA A 134 17.53 4.10 14.03
N LEU A 135 16.67 4.58 14.92
CA LEU A 135 15.54 5.47 14.59
C LEU A 135 15.93 6.67 13.71
N PRO A 136 17.05 7.38 13.95
CA PRO A 136 17.42 8.54 13.13
C PRO A 136 17.65 8.18 11.66
N LYS A 137 18.27 7.03 11.38
CA LYS A 137 18.47 6.56 10.00
C LYS A 137 17.13 6.32 9.31
N ARG A 138 16.16 5.72 10.01
CA ARG A 138 14.82 5.46 9.48
C ARG A 138 14.08 6.75 9.17
N LEU A 139 14.19 7.76 10.03
CA LEU A 139 13.59 9.08 9.81
C LEU A 139 14.20 9.79 8.59
N VAL A 140 15.52 9.77 8.45
CA VAL A 140 16.21 10.38 7.30
C VAL A 140 15.83 9.67 6.00
N VAL A 141 15.89 8.34 5.96
CA VAL A 141 15.52 7.56 4.77
C VAL A 141 14.04 7.77 4.45
N GLY A 142 13.16 7.75 5.45
CA GLY A 142 11.73 8.01 5.27
C GLY A 142 11.47 9.41 4.71
N ALA A 143 12.15 10.44 5.22
CA ALA A 143 12.03 11.81 4.72
C ALA A 143 12.49 11.93 3.26
N VAL A 144 13.61 11.30 2.90
CA VAL A 144 14.12 11.28 1.53
C VAL A 144 13.15 10.56 0.59
N LEU A 145 12.63 9.39 0.99
CA LEU A 145 11.65 8.64 0.20
C LEU A 145 10.33 9.40 0.04
N GLY A 146 9.85 10.06 1.10
CA GLY A 146 8.66 10.90 1.05
C GLY A 146 8.86 12.09 0.11
N LEU A 147 9.98 12.80 0.21
CA LEU A 147 10.30 13.92 -0.68
C LEU A 147 10.44 13.47 -2.14
N ALA A 148 11.07 12.32 -2.38
CA ALA A 148 11.18 11.75 -3.72
C ALA A 148 9.81 11.39 -4.29
N THR A 149 8.94 10.80 -3.48
CA THR A 149 7.56 10.46 -3.86
C THR A 149 6.77 11.70 -4.20
N TRP A 150 6.85 12.74 -3.36
CA TRP A 150 6.24 14.04 -3.62
C TRP A 150 6.75 14.64 -4.93
N ALA A 151 8.06 14.65 -5.16
CA ALA A 151 8.64 15.21 -6.39
C ALA A 151 8.16 14.46 -7.64
N VAL A 152 8.11 13.13 -7.58
CA VAL A 152 7.59 12.30 -8.68
C VAL A 152 6.09 12.54 -8.90
N ALA A 153 5.29 12.60 -7.83
CA ALA A 153 3.86 12.85 -7.93
C ALA A 153 3.57 14.25 -8.49
N PHE A 154 4.19 15.28 -7.95
CA PHE A 154 3.93 16.66 -8.33
C PHE A 154 4.52 17.02 -9.69
N TYR A 155 5.82 16.78 -9.91
CA TYR A 155 6.49 17.17 -11.16
C TYR A 155 6.34 16.12 -12.25
N GLY A 156 6.42 14.83 -11.91
CA GLY A 156 6.31 13.76 -12.90
C GLY A 156 4.87 13.52 -13.33
N ILE A 157 3.97 13.27 -12.38
CA ILE A 157 2.59 12.87 -12.68
C ILE A 157 1.72 14.08 -12.98
N LEU A 158 1.59 15.03 -12.05
CA LEU A 158 0.63 16.12 -12.17
C LEU A 158 1.08 17.21 -13.15
N SER A 159 2.36 17.56 -13.14
CA SER A 159 2.87 18.65 -14.00
C SER A 159 3.16 18.21 -15.44
N TRP A 160 3.36 16.91 -15.69
CA TRP A 160 3.80 16.42 -17.01
C TRP A 160 2.90 15.33 -17.58
N LEU A 161 2.70 14.23 -16.86
CA LEU A 161 1.91 13.10 -17.36
C LEU A 161 0.42 13.43 -17.52
N GLN A 162 -0.19 14.13 -16.56
CA GLN A 162 -1.61 14.48 -16.59
C GLN A 162 -1.97 15.41 -17.78
N PRO A 163 -1.22 16.51 -18.04
CA PRO A 163 -1.43 17.33 -19.23
C PRO A 163 -1.23 16.54 -20.54
N MET A 164 -0.27 15.61 -20.57
CA MET A 164 0.00 14.79 -21.76
C MET A 164 -1.14 13.80 -22.06
N LEU A 165 -1.72 13.18 -21.04
CA LEU A 165 -2.75 12.15 -21.20
C LEU A 165 -4.16 12.72 -21.38
N PHE A 166 -4.49 13.81 -20.68
CA PHE A 166 -5.87 14.31 -20.59
C PHE A 166 -6.04 15.74 -21.12
N GLY A 167 -4.95 16.40 -21.52
CA GLY A 167 -4.92 17.84 -21.80
C GLY A 167 -4.94 18.66 -20.50
N GLY A 168 -4.75 19.97 -20.59
CA GLY A 168 -4.97 20.94 -19.51
C GLY A 168 -3.99 20.90 -18.32
N ASN A 169 -3.68 22.08 -17.78
CA ASN A 169 -2.79 22.26 -16.63
C ASN A 169 -3.57 22.53 -15.33
N TRP A 170 -4.71 21.88 -15.10
CA TRP A 170 -5.68 22.33 -14.08
C TRP A 170 -5.14 22.34 -12.64
N VAL A 171 -4.17 21.48 -12.33
CA VAL A 171 -3.55 21.40 -11.00
C VAL A 171 -2.41 22.42 -10.84
N THR A 172 -1.69 22.73 -11.92
CA THR A 172 -0.54 23.65 -11.93
C THR A 172 -0.92 25.06 -12.39
N ASP A 173 -2.13 25.26 -12.88
CA ASP A 173 -2.65 26.55 -13.30
C ASP A 173 -2.97 27.41 -12.08
N SER A 174 -2.15 28.44 -11.92
CA SER A 174 -2.28 29.46 -10.87
C SER A 174 -3.63 30.18 -10.88
N ALA A 175 -4.38 30.15 -11.98
CA ALA A 175 -5.73 30.70 -12.07
C ALA A 175 -6.77 29.86 -11.31
N ILE A 176 -6.53 28.55 -11.13
CA ILE A 176 -7.44 27.61 -10.46
C ILE A 176 -7.01 27.39 -9.01
N LEU A 177 -5.71 27.14 -8.79
CA LEU A 177 -5.12 26.91 -7.48
C LEU A 177 -3.79 27.66 -7.36
N PRO A 178 -3.57 28.45 -6.29
CA PRO A 178 -2.26 29.05 -6.04
C PRO A 178 -1.18 27.97 -5.96
N VAL A 179 -0.02 28.20 -6.59
CA VAL A 179 1.07 27.20 -6.70
C VAL A 179 1.52 26.66 -5.35
N TRP A 180 1.52 27.49 -4.30
CA TRP A 180 1.86 27.07 -2.95
C TRP A 180 0.79 26.16 -2.31
N VAL A 181 -0.50 26.36 -2.65
CA VAL A 181 -1.59 25.47 -2.23
C VAL A 181 -1.46 24.16 -2.99
N ALA A 182 -1.24 24.21 -4.30
CA ALA A 182 -1.04 23.01 -5.11
C ALA A 182 0.14 22.17 -4.60
N ALA A 183 1.28 22.80 -4.31
CA ALA A 183 2.46 22.15 -3.76
C ALA A 183 2.22 21.59 -2.35
N GLY A 184 1.51 22.32 -1.49
CA GLY A 184 1.25 21.92 -0.10
C GLY A 184 0.12 20.91 0.08
N THR A 185 -0.80 20.81 -0.87
CA THR A 185 -1.97 19.89 -0.80
C THR A 185 -1.77 18.57 -1.54
N HIS A 186 -0.65 18.40 -2.24
CA HIS A 186 -0.31 17.15 -2.92
C HIS A 186 0.89 16.45 -2.26
N VAL A 187 0.95 16.53 -0.91
CA VAL A 187 1.98 15.94 -0.02
C VAL A 187 1.55 14.60 0.54
#